data_AF-A0A4Y4M4M3-F1
#
_entry.id   AF-A0A4Y4M4M3-F1
#
_cell.length_a   1.000
_cell.length_b   1.000
_cell.length_c   1.000
_cell.angle_alpha   90.00
_cell.angle_beta   90.00
_cell.angle_gamma   90.00
#
_symmetry.space_group_name_H-M   'P 1'
#
loop_
_entity.id
_entity.type
_entity.pdbx_description
1 polymer ?
#
loop_
_entity_poly.entity_id
_entity_poly.type
_entity_poly.pdbx_seq_one_letter_code
_entity_poly.pdbx_strand_id
1 'polypeptide(L)'
;MNKNLIIFLLLINYIAYSQTKKDLPLISITKGCQLGFNEYNKEFNMYQEPFILKSGKKYKIKGYDNANYSGGQILSISPNKRFIVMDYISKGYVEDGTNKTLYENYLCVIVDVLNRKVVMELQTDCGGKWNKKNRWVNEGKVIF
;
A
#
# COMPACT_ATOMS: atom_id res chain seq x y z
N MET A 1 -44.56 -3.96 31.72
CA MET A 1 -43.40 -4.00 30.80
C MET A 1 -42.28 -3.20 31.46
N ASN A 2 -41.29 -3.88 32.05
CA ASN A 2 -40.30 -3.24 32.93
C ASN A 2 -39.40 -2.28 32.12
N LYS A 3 -39.41 -0.99 32.48
CA LYS A 3 -38.57 0.07 31.86
C LYS A 3 -37.08 -0.29 31.84
N ASN A 4 -36.64 -1.18 32.73
CA ASN A 4 -35.27 -1.67 32.82
C ASN A 4 -34.85 -2.54 31.62
N LEU A 5 -35.79 -3.16 30.89
CA LEU A 5 -35.46 -4.01 29.73
C LEU A 5 -35.07 -3.18 28.49
N ILE A 6 -35.65 -1.98 28.35
CA ILE A 6 -35.43 -1.10 27.20
C ILE A 6 -34.05 -0.42 27.29
N ILE A 7 -33.60 -0.07 28.50
CA ILE A 7 -32.28 0.53 28.74
C ILE A 7 -31.16 -0.47 28.39
N PHE A 8 -31.37 -1.76 28.67
CA PHE A 8 -30.40 -2.80 28.34
C PHE A 8 -30.27 -3.04 26.83
N LEU A 9 -31.38 -3.00 26.10
CA LEU A 9 -31.40 -3.08 24.63
C LEU A 9 -30.74 -1.88 23.95
N LEU A 10 -30.88 -0.68 24.52
CA LEU A 10 -30.20 0.52 23.99
C LEU A 10 -28.69 0.46 24.21
N LEU A 11 -28.21 -0.09 25.32
CA LEU A 11 -26.77 -0.22 25.61
C LEU A 11 -26.07 -1.24 24.71
N ILE A 12 -26.77 -2.29 24.25
CA ILE A 12 -26.20 -3.31 23.34
C ILE A 12 -25.90 -2.72 21.95
N ASN A 13 -26.71 -1.75 21.47
CA ASN A 13 -26.45 -1.08 20.20
C ASN A 13 -25.21 -0.18 20.21
N TYR A 14 -24.80 0.35 21.38
CA TYR A 14 -23.59 1.18 21.46
C TYR A 14 -22.30 0.35 21.40
N ILE A 15 -22.34 -0.92 21.76
CA ILE A 15 -21.16 -1.81 21.75
C ILE A 15 -20.95 -2.44 20.35
N ALA A 16 -21.99 -2.47 19.50
CA ALA A 16 -21.92 -3.02 18.16
C ALA A 16 -21.25 -2.11 17.11
N TYR A 17 -20.82 -0.90 17.47
CA TYR A 17 -19.81 -0.16 16.68
C TYR A 17 -18.40 -0.68 17.01
N SER A 18 -18.27 -2.01 17.09
CA SER A 18 -17.00 -2.69 17.21
C SER A 18 -16.25 -2.52 15.89
N GLN A 19 -15.29 -1.62 15.93
CA GLN A 19 -14.25 -1.34 14.94
C GLN A 19 -13.93 -2.57 14.06
N THR A 20 -14.58 -2.72 12.91
CA THR A 20 -14.14 -3.67 11.89
C THR A 20 -12.77 -3.20 11.41
N LYS A 21 -11.71 -3.81 11.94
CA LYS A 21 -10.33 -3.58 11.50
C LYS A 21 -10.30 -3.93 10.02
N LYS A 22 -9.95 -2.96 9.16
CA LYS A 22 -9.87 -3.20 7.72
C LYS A 22 -8.84 -4.30 7.47
N ASP A 23 -9.19 -5.27 6.64
CA ASP A 23 -8.29 -6.36 6.30
C ASP A 23 -7.05 -5.81 5.58
N LEU A 24 -5.89 -6.28 6.03
CA LEU A 24 -4.61 -5.98 5.40
C LEU A 24 -4.45 -6.94 4.21
N PRO A 25 -4.38 -6.44 2.97
CA PRO A 25 -4.39 -7.30 1.80
C PRO A 25 -3.09 -8.13 1.71
N LEU A 26 -3.23 -9.36 1.22
CA LEU A 26 -2.13 -10.22 0.81
C LEU A 26 -2.24 -10.53 -0.68
N ILE A 27 -1.43 -9.86 -1.49
CA ILE A 27 -1.53 -9.87 -2.94
C ILE A 27 -0.50 -10.84 -3.50
N SER A 28 -0.93 -11.80 -4.33
CA SER A 28 -0.02 -12.79 -4.91
C SER A 28 0.90 -12.18 -5.97
N ILE A 29 2.21 -12.43 -5.85
CA ILE A 29 3.21 -12.08 -6.88
C ILE A 29 3.53 -13.34 -7.69
N THR A 30 3.87 -14.42 -6.98
CA THR A 30 4.10 -15.76 -7.55
C THR A 30 3.75 -16.83 -6.51
N LYS A 31 3.83 -18.11 -6.88
CA LYS A 31 3.55 -19.21 -5.95
C LYS A 31 4.45 -19.10 -4.71
N GLY A 32 3.82 -18.98 -3.54
CA GLY A 32 4.51 -18.87 -2.25
C GLY A 32 5.20 -17.53 -1.99
N CYS A 33 4.91 -16.48 -2.79
CA CYS A 33 5.42 -15.14 -2.60
C CYS A 33 4.32 -14.09 -2.80
N GLN A 34 4.08 -13.29 -1.77
CA GLN A 34 3.00 -12.30 -1.72
C GLN A 34 3.54 -10.94 -1.27
N LEU A 35 2.87 -9.88 -1.68
CA LEU A 35 2.99 -8.54 -1.10
C LEU A 35 1.95 -8.39 0.02
N GLY A 36 2.33 -7.79 1.14
CA GLY A 36 1.40 -7.38 2.18
C GLY A 36 1.79 -6.04 2.79
N PHE A 37 0.96 -5.55 3.71
CA PHE A 37 1.15 -4.27 4.41
C PHE A 37 0.95 -4.48 5.91
N ASN A 38 1.79 -3.86 6.75
CA ASN A 38 1.63 -3.98 8.20
C ASN A 38 0.61 -3.00 8.77
N GLU A 39 0.40 -1.87 8.09
CA GLU A 39 -0.41 -0.78 8.59
C GLU A 39 -1.44 -0.30 7.56
N TYR A 40 -2.57 0.16 8.08
CA TYR A 40 -3.60 0.85 7.33
C TYR A 40 -3.95 2.15 8.05
N ASN A 41 -3.66 3.26 7.40
CA ASN A 41 -3.96 4.59 7.88
C ASN A 41 -5.43 4.93 7.57
N LYS A 42 -6.23 5.09 8.62
CA LYS A 42 -7.66 5.36 8.51
C LYS A 42 -7.96 6.78 8.01
N GLU A 43 -7.11 7.74 8.33
CA GLU A 43 -7.29 9.13 7.93
C GLU A 43 -7.16 9.29 6.41
N PHE A 44 -6.14 8.68 5.83
CA PHE A 44 -5.89 8.77 4.38
C PHE A 44 -6.49 7.62 3.58
N ASN A 45 -7.10 6.63 4.24
CA ASN A 45 -7.66 5.42 3.62
C ASN A 45 -6.61 4.67 2.75
N MET A 46 -5.38 4.55 3.26
CA MET A 46 -4.23 4.00 2.54
C MET A 46 -3.39 3.05 3.39
N TYR A 47 -2.58 2.22 2.73
CA TYR A 47 -1.72 1.23 3.38
C TYR A 47 -0.27 1.71 3.49
N GLN A 48 0.44 1.25 4.53
CA GLN A 48 1.83 1.58 4.80
C GLN A 48 2.65 0.34 5.17
N GLU A 49 3.96 0.52 5.20
CA GLU A 49 4.94 -0.50 5.56
C GLU A 49 4.79 -1.81 4.78
N PRO A 50 4.99 -1.77 3.46
CA PRO A 50 4.88 -2.97 2.65
C PRO A 50 5.99 -3.98 2.97
N PHE A 51 5.64 -5.25 2.88
CA PHE A 51 6.55 -6.37 3.09
C PHE A 51 6.33 -7.46 2.04
N ILE A 52 7.41 -8.21 1.76
CA ILE A 52 7.32 -9.45 0.99
C ILE A 52 7.13 -10.61 1.96
N LEU A 53 6.05 -11.36 1.79
CA LEU A 53 5.83 -12.65 2.46
C LEU A 53 6.33 -13.76 1.53
N LYS A 54 7.34 -14.51 1.97
CA LYS A 54 7.87 -15.65 1.23
C LYS A 54 8.05 -16.84 2.16
N SER A 55 7.42 -17.97 1.82
CA SER A 55 7.48 -19.20 2.62
C SER A 55 7.14 -18.98 4.11
N GLY A 56 6.11 -18.17 4.38
CA GLY A 56 5.67 -17.83 5.73
C GLY A 56 6.50 -16.79 6.47
N LYS A 57 7.62 -16.31 5.90
CA LYS A 57 8.48 -15.28 6.50
C LYS A 57 8.22 -13.91 5.87
N LYS A 58 8.09 -12.88 6.71
CA LYS A 58 7.94 -11.48 6.29
C LYS A 58 9.32 -10.83 6.13
N TYR A 59 9.47 -10.03 5.08
CA TYR A 59 10.68 -9.26 4.80
C TYR A 59 10.31 -7.81 4.48
N LYS A 60 10.89 -6.87 5.22
CA LYS A 60 10.77 -5.43 4.90
C LYS A 60 11.35 -5.15 3.52
N ILE A 61 10.68 -4.30 2.74
CA ILE A 61 11.21 -3.78 1.48
C ILE A 61 12.15 -2.61 1.82
N LYS A 62 13.45 -2.78 1.59
CA LYS A 62 14.44 -1.72 1.81
C LYS A 62 14.23 -0.58 0.81
N GLY A 63 14.32 0.66 1.29
CA GLY A 63 14.14 1.85 0.45
C GLY A 63 12.68 2.24 0.20
N TYR A 64 11.71 1.51 0.75
CA TYR A 64 10.34 2.03 0.85
C TYR A 64 10.20 2.74 2.19
N ASP A 65 10.06 4.06 2.19
CA ASP A 65 9.90 4.85 3.40
C ASP A 65 8.56 4.52 4.08
N ASN A 66 8.59 4.41 5.41
CA ASN A 66 7.42 4.13 6.23
C ASN A 66 6.38 5.26 6.15
N ALA A 67 6.81 6.50 5.85
CA ALA A 67 5.93 7.65 5.67
C ALA A 67 5.15 7.64 4.34
N ASN A 68 5.53 6.78 3.38
CA ASN A 68 4.87 6.69 2.09
C ASN A 68 3.71 5.68 2.11
N TYR A 69 2.69 6.01 1.35
CA TYR A 69 1.42 5.30 1.28
C TYR A 69 1.26 4.52 -0.02
N SER A 70 0.39 3.52 0.01
CA SER A 70 -0.04 2.75 -1.14
C SER A 70 -1.55 2.54 -1.16
N GLY A 71 -2.13 2.40 -2.36
CA GLY A 71 -3.51 1.97 -2.54
C GLY A 71 -3.77 0.51 -2.14
N GLY A 72 -2.74 -0.25 -1.75
CA GLY A 72 -2.89 -1.63 -1.33
C GLY A 72 -2.99 -2.60 -2.51
N GLN A 73 -2.31 -2.28 -3.62
CA GLN A 73 -2.31 -3.08 -4.85
C GLN A 73 -0.92 -3.15 -5.47
N ILE A 74 -0.75 -4.09 -6.40
CA ILE A 74 0.40 -4.12 -7.30
C ILE A 74 -0.04 -3.48 -8.61
N LEU A 75 0.65 -2.41 -9.03
CA LEU A 75 0.34 -1.71 -10.28
C LEU A 75 0.73 -2.53 -11.51
N SER A 76 1.86 -3.24 -11.42
CA SER A 76 2.33 -4.11 -12.51
C SER A 76 3.33 -5.14 -12.02
N ILE A 77 3.39 -6.29 -12.71
CA ILE A 77 4.34 -7.37 -12.43
C ILE A 77 5.14 -7.66 -13.70
N SER A 78 6.46 -7.72 -13.58
CA SER A 78 7.35 -8.09 -14.68
C SER A 78 7.09 -9.53 -15.16
N PRO A 79 7.35 -9.88 -16.44
CA PRO A 79 7.11 -11.22 -16.96
C PRO A 79 7.76 -12.36 -16.17
N ASN A 80 8.99 -12.14 -15.68
CA ASN A 80 9.71 -13.09 -14.83
C ASN A 80 9.33 -13.03 -13.34
N LYS A 81 8.40 -12.15 -12.97
CA LYS A 81 7.90 -11.93 -11.60
C LYS A 81 8.97 -11.48 -10.60
N ARG A 82 10.13 -11.03 -11.08
CA ARG A 82 11.22 -10.55 -10.23
C ARG A 82 10.96 -9.14 -9.72
N PHE A 83 10.33 -8.32 -10.54
CA PHE A 83 10.01 -6.93 -10.27
C PHE A 83 8.51 -6.71 -10.20
N ILE A 84 8.11 -5.85 -9.26
CA ILE A 84 6.75 -5.31 -9.16
C ILE A 84 6.81 -3.78 -9.14
N VAL A 85 5.74 -3.15 -9.61
CA VAL A 85 5.54 -1.71 -9.49
C VAL A 85 4.47 -1.46 -8.43
N MET A 86 4.75 -0.53 -7.52
CA MET A 86 3.87 -0.19 -6.40
C MET A 86 3.71 1.32 -6.30
N ASP A 87 2.55 1.76 -5.78
CA ASP A 87 2.37 3.15 -5.36
C ASP A 87 3.43 3.55 -4.31
N TYR A 88 3.83 4.82 -4.32
CA TYR A 88 4.76 5.42 -3.37
C TYR A 88 4.31 6.85 -3.02
N ILE A 89 3.12 6.98 -2.46
CA ILE A 89 2.42 8.26 -2.35
C ILE A 89 2.91 8.99 -1.10
N SER A 90 3.39 10.22 -1.23
CA SER A 90 3.62 11.09 -0.08
C SER A 90 2.34 11.88 0.20
N LYS A 91 1.81 11.80 1.42
CA LYS A 91 0.57 12.47 1.79
C LYS A 91 0.62 12.97 3.22
N GLY A 92 0.15 14.19 3.45
CA GLY A 92 0.15 14.81 4.77
C GLY A 92 -0.38 16.23 4.75
N TYR A 93 -0.43 16.88 5.92
CA TYR A 93 -0.84 18.27 6.02
C TYR A 93 0.36 19.19 6.17
N VAL A 94 0.30 20.34 5.52
CA VAL A 94 1.20 21.45 5.75
C VAL A 94 0.42 22.52 6.52
N GLU A 95 0.99 22.98 7.64
CA GLU A 95 0.42 24.06 8.44
C GLU A 95 1.15 25.37 8.13
N ASP A 96 0.41 26.41 7.73
CA ASP A 96 0.96 27.76 7.50
C ASP A 96 0.69 28.71 8.70
N GLY A 97 0.35 28.15 9.86
CA GLY A 97 0.06 28.86 11.10
C GLY A 97 -1.43 29.20 11.29
N THR A 98 -2.26 29.18 10.24
CA THR A 98 -3.72 29.40 10.35
C THR A 98 -4.52 28.29 9.69
N ASN A 99 -4.04 27.76 8.56
CA ASN A 99 -4.70 26.73 7.78
C ASN A 99 -3.87 25.45 7.75
N LYS A 100 -4.57 24.31 7.71
CA LYS A 100 -3.98 23.02 7.37
C LYS A 100 -4.36 22.68 5.95
N THR A 101 -3.39 22.64 5.04
CA THR A 101 -3.62 22.24 3.64
C THR A 101 -3.12 20.82 3.43
N LEU A 102 -3.98 19.96 2.90
CA LEU A 102 -3.60 18.61 2.51
C LEU A 102 -2.71 18.66 1.26
N TYR A 103 -1.56 18.01 1.33
CA TYR A 103 -0.65 17.81 0.21
C TYR A 103 -0.58 16.32 -0.14
N GLU A 104 -0.53 16.03 -1.43
CA GLU A 104 -0.36 14.68 -1.96
C GLU A 104 0.60 14.72 -3.17
N ASN A 105 1.59 13.84 -3.17
CA ASN A 105 2.49 13.60 -4.28
C ASN A 105 2.42 12.13 -4.70
N TYR A 106 1.92 11.89 -5.90
CA TYR A 106 1.78 10.54 -6.45
C TYR A 106 3.06 10.12 -7.17
N LEU A 107 3.75 9.15 -6.59
CA LEU A 107 4.91 8.49 -7.17
C LEU A 107 4.66 6.98 -7.22
N CYS A 108 5.51 6.25 -7.92
CA CYS A 108 5.56 4.81 -7.83
C CYS A 108 7.01 4.31 -7.77
N VAL A 109 7.18 3.07 -7.32
CA VAL A 109 8.49 2.43 -7.17
C VAL A 109 8.52 1.09 -7.89
N ILE A 110 9.68 0.77 -8.47
CA ILE A 110 10.01 -0.57 -8.91
C ILE A 110 10.71 -1.28 -7.74
N VAL A 111 10.18 -2.42 -7.32
CA VAL A 111 10.73 -3.25 -6.25
C VAL A 111 11.30 -4.53 -6.84
N ASP A 112 12.57 -4.84 -6.53
CA ASP A 112 13.14 -6.17 -6.73
C ASP A 112 12.67 -7.08 -5.59
N VAL A 113 11.75 -7.99 -5.91
CA VAL A 113 11.08 -8.90 -4.95
C VAL A 113 12.08 -9.89 -4.35
N LEU A 114 13.08 -10.33 -5.12
CA LEU A 114 14.09 -11.28 -4.65
C LEU A 114 15.02 -10.61 -3.63
N ASN A 115 15.45 -9.40 -3.95
CA ASN A 115 16.36 -8.61 -3.11
C ASN A 115 15.64 -7.80 -2.04
N ARG A 116 14.30 -7.76 -2.07
CA ARG A 116 13.43 -7.05 -1.11
C ARG A 116 13.84 -5.58 -0.98
N LYS A 117 14.01 -4.90 -2.12
CA LYS A 117 14.41 -3.49 -2.14
C LYS A 117 13.77 -2.72 -3.28
N VAL A 118 13.48 -1.45 -3.04
CA VAL A 118 13.23 -0.47 -4.10
C VAL A 118 14.52 -0.36 -4.92
N VAL A 119 14.38 -0.43 -6.24
CA VAL A 119 15.48 -0.30 -7.20
C VAL A 119 15.33 0.94 -8.08
N MET A 120 14.14 1.56 -8.10
CA MET A 120 13.88 2.79 -8.83
C MET A 120 12.63 3.47 -8.27
N GLU A 121 12.70 4.79 -8.09
CA GLU A 121 11.56 5.67 -7.84
C GLU A 121 11.20 6.38 -9.16
N LEU A 122 9.90 6.48 -9.45
CA LEU A 122 9.37 7.05 -10.68
C LEU A 122 8.37 8.14 -10.34
N GLN A 123 8.55 9.32 -10.96
CA GLN A 123 7.60 10.44 -10.83
C GLN A 123 6.63 10.51 -12.01
N THR A 124 7.17 10.47 -13.24
CA THR A 124 6.37 10.61 -14.47
C THR A 124 6.13 9.29 -15.19
N ASP A 125 6.93 8.26 -14.91
CA ASP A 125 6.96 7.02 -15.68
C ASP A 125 6.11 5.89 -15.08
N CYS A 126 5.18 6.21 -14.18
CA CYS A 126 4.29 5.22 -13.55
C CYS A 126 3.31 4.56 -14.52
N GLY A 127 3.01 5.21 -15.64
CA GLY A 127 2.17 4.67 -16.73
C GLY A 127 2.89 3.69 -17.67
N GLY A 128 4.15 3.37 -17.41
CA GLY A 128 4.92 2.44 -18.23
C GLY A 128 4.38 1.00 -18.22
N LYS A 129 5.02 0.14 -19.02
CA LYS A 129 4.67 -1.28 -19.14
C LYS A 129 5.93 -2.13 -19.24
N TRP A 130 5.87 -3.35 -18.71
CA TRP A 130 6.93 -4.32 -18.89
C TRP A 130 6.96 -4.87 -20.32
N ASN A 131 8.13 -4.87 -20.96
CA ASN A 131 8.34 -5.61 -22.21
C ASN A 131 8.76 -7.06 -21.95
N LYS A 132 8.79 -7.88 -23.00
CA LYS A 132 9.17 -9.32 -22.94
C LYS A 132 10.55 -9.59 -22.34
N LYS A 133 11.44 -8.59 -22.29
CA LYS A 133 12.79 -8.69 -21.69
C LYS A 133 12.84 -8.20 -20.23
N ASN A 134 11.69 -8.03 -19.57
CA ASN A 134 11.58 -7.53 -18.19
C ASN A 134 12.11 -6.11 -17.99
N ARG A 135 12.00 -5.27 -19.02
CA ARG A 135 12.35 -3.85 -18.94
C ARG A 135 11.09 -3.01 -18.83
N TRP A 136 11.11 -1.99 -17.97
CA TRP A 136 10.04 -1.01 -17.85
C TRP A 136 10.18 0.01 -18.97
N VAL A 137 9.16 0.09 -19.83
CA VAL A 137 9.15 0.96 -21.00
C VAL A 137 8.01 1.94 -20.87
N ASN A 138 8.30 3.23 -21.04
CA ASN A 138 7.30 4.27 -21.15
C ASN A 138 7.51 5.01 -22.48
N GLU A 139 6.45 5.18 -23.27
CA GLU A 139 6.50 5.87 -24.58
C GLU A 139 7.64 5.40 -25.52
N GLY A 140 7.95 4.10 -25.51
CA GLY A 140 9.01 3.51 -26.32
C GLY A 140 10.43 3.63 -25.75
N LYS A 141 10.63 4.44 -24.70
CA LYS A 141 11.90 4.59 -23.98
C LYS A 141 12.03 3.53 -22.89
N VAL A 142 13.20 2.90 -22.80
CA VAL A 142 13.55 2.02 -21.69
C VAL A 142 13.91 2.89 -20.48
N ILE A 143 13.19 2.71 -19.38
CA ILE A 143 13.40 3.41 -18.12
C ILE A 143 14.19 2.53 -17.13
N PHE A 144 13.88 1.23 -17.10
CA PHE A 144 14.52 0.20 -16.28
C PHE A 144 14.68 -1.10 -17.05
#